data_AF-A0A1Q8KQF3-F1
#
_entry.id   AF-A0A1Q8KQF3-F1
#
_cell.length_a   1.000
_cell.length_b   1.000
_cell.length_c   1.000
_cell.angle_alpha   90.00
_cell.angle_beta   90.00
_cell.angle_gamma   90.00
#
_symmetry.space_group_name_H-M   'P 1'
#
loop_
_entity.id
_entity.type
_entity.pdbx_description
1 polymer ?
#
loop_
_entity_poly.entity_id
_entity_poly.type
_entity_poly.pdbx_seq_one_letter_code
_entity_poly.pdbx_strand_id
1 'polypeptide(L)'
;MTTPATGRRTAVFLAGFLLVSLLVAGLLSSLASPDPDGLDTVARDGCTVVETPQGDERLEGSCIAQNEGEHATASSPLAGYAVGGADGTTGIAGVAGVVVTVVVAGGVFLLLRRRSR
;
A
#
# COMPACT_ATOMS: atom_id res chain seq x y z
N MET A 1 4.53 -33.63 26.83
CA MET A 1 4.26 -32.42 26.04
C MET A 1 5.57 -31.70 25.81
N THR A 2 6.16 -31.86 24.64
CA THR A 2 7.38 -31.15 24.24
C THR A 2 6.98 -29.74 23.84
N THR A 3 7.34 -28.76 24.68
CA THR A 3 7.26 -27.34 24.31
C THR A 3 8.16 -27.16 23.09
N PRO A 4 7.64 -26.70 21.92
CA PRO A 4 8.53 -26.37 20.82
C PRO A 4 9.38 -25.19 21.28
N ALA A 5 10.68 -25.41 21.48
CA ALA A 5 11.63 -24.31 21.55
C ALA A 5 11.46 -23.53 20.24
N THR A 6 11.09 -22.26 20.32
CA THR A 6 11.06 -21.40 19.14
C THR A 6 12.45 -21.43 18.53
N GLY A 7 12.61 -22.22 17.46
CA GLY A 7 13.92 -22.53 16.94
C GLY A 7 14.57 -21.26 16.44
N ARG A 8 15.86 -21.05 16.76
CA ARG A 8 16.65 -19.93 16.23
C ARG A 8 16.48 -19.76 14.71
N ARG A 9 16.28 -20.87 13.99
CA ARG A 9 15.97 -20.91 12.56
C ARG A 9 14.67 -20.20 12.17
N THR A 10 13.59 -20.39 12.93
CA THR A 10 12.29 -19.74 12.69
C THR A 10 12.38 -18.24 12.95
N ALA A 11 13.06 -17.83 14.01
CA ALA A 11 13.28 -16.42 14.31
C ALA A 11 14.10 -15.73 13.20
N VAL A 12 15.18 -16.38 12.74
CA VAL A 12 15.99 -15.89 11.61
C VAL A 12 15.16 -15.80 10.32
N PHE A 13 14.32 -16.80 10.04
CA PHE A 13 13.43 -16.77 8.88
C PHE A 13 12.45 -15.60 8.93
N LEU A 14 11.77 -15.39 10.07
CA LEU A 14 10.81 -14.29 10.23
C LEU A 14 11.50 -12.91 10.13
N ALA A 15 12.70 -12.77 10.70
CA ALA A 15 13.47 -11.54 10.60
C ALA A 15 13.92 -11.26 9.15
N GLY A 16 14.39 -12.30 8.44
CA GLY A 16 14.74 -12.20 7.02
C GLY A 16 13.55 -11.84 6.15
N PHE A 17 12.41 -12.49 6.37
CA PHE A 17 11.16 -12.19 5.68
C PHE A 17 10.72 -10.74 5.91
N LEU A 18 10.71 -10.29 7.17
CA LEU A 18 10.36 -8.91 7.52
C LEU A 18 11.28 -7.90 6.83
N LEU A 19 12.59 -8.16 6.81
CA LEU A 19 13.57 -7.30 6.15
C LEU A 19 13.30 -7.22 4.65
N VAL A 20 13.03 -8.34 3.98
CA VAL A 20 12.66 -8.36 2.56
C VAL A 20 11.37 -7.58 2.31
N SER A 21 10.34 -7.78 3.14
CA SER A 21 9.07 -7.04 3.02
C SER A 21 9.27 -5.53 3.13
N LEU A 22 10.10 -5.07 4.09
CA LEU A 22 10.39 -3.65 4.25
C LEU A 22 11.18 -3.07 3.07
N LEU A 23 12.13 -3.82 2.50
CA LEU A 23 12.86 -3.40 1.31
C LEU A 23 11.94 -3.29 0.09
N VAL A 24 11.05 -4.27 -0.12
CA VAL A 24 10.09 -4.23 -1.22
C VAL A 24 9.12 -3.06 -1.05
N ALA A 25 8.54 -2.91 0.14
CA ALA A 25 7.55 -1.87 0.41
C ALA A 25 8.15 -0.47 0.39
N GLY A 26 9.35 -0.28 0.95
CA GLY A 26 9.98 1.03 1.05
C GLY A 26 10.75 1.44 -0.19
N LEU A 27 11.54 0.52 -0.76
CA LEU A 27 12.54 0.86 -1.78
C LEU A 27 12.08 0.54 -3.20
N LEU A 28 11.47 -0.63 -3.42
CA LEU A 28 11.00 -1.00 -4.76
C LEU A 28 9.72 -0.26 -5.12
N SER A 29 8.84 0.01 -4.15
CA SER A 29 7.59 0.73 -4.40
C SER A 29 7.81 2.18 -4.85
N SER A 30 8.86 2.85 -4.37
CA SER A 30 9.19 4.22 -4.80
C SER A 30 9.74 4.29 -6.22
N LEU A 31 10.10 3.15 -6.80
CA LEU A 31 10.58 3.03 -8.19
C LEU A 31 9.49 2.54 -9.15
N ALA A 32 8.25 2.38 -8.69
CA ALA A 32 7.14 2.03 -9.55
C ALA A 32 6.88 3.14 -10.58
N SER A 33 6.55 2.76 -11.82
CA SER A 33 6.27 3.74 -12.87
C SER A 33 4.98 4.51 -12.54
N PRO A 34 4.96 5.84 -12.70
CA PRO A 34 3.73 6.64 -12.62
C PRO A 34 2.86 6.54 -13.88
N ASP A 35 3.31 5.86 -14.93
CA ASP A 35 2.57 5.71 -16.18
C ASP A 35 1.25 4.92 -15.98
N PRO A 36 0.19 5.22 -16.76
CA PRO A 36 -1.07 4.51 -16.69
C PRO A 36 -0.88 3.03 -17.02
N ASP A 37 -1.47 2.16 -16.21
CA ASP A 37 -1.48 0.73 -16.51
C ASP A 37 -2.44 0.42 -17.68
N GLY A 38 -2.49 -0.86 -18.10
CA GLY A 38 -3.35 -1.25 -19.21
C GLY A 38 -4.84 -1.08 -18.93
N LEU A 39 -5.28 -1.19 -17.66
CA LEU A 39 -6.67 -0.99 -17.29
C LEU A 39 -7.03 0.49 -17.30
N ASP A 40 -6.14 1.31 -16.75
CA ASP A 40 -6.23 2.75 -16.67
C ASP A 40 -6.24 3.40 -18.06
N THR A 41 -5.40 2.89 -18.96
CA THR A 41 -5.38 3.27 -20.38
C THR A 41 -6.73 3.00 -21.06
N VAL A 42 -7.29 1.80 -20.87
CA VAL A 42 -8.60 1.44 -21.46
C VAL A 42 -9.72 2.23 -20.81
N ALA A 43 -9.64 2.50 -19.51
CA ALA A 43 -10.64 3.29 -18.79
C ALA A 43 -10.71 4.76 -19.26
N ARG A 44 -9.57 5.31 -19.69
CA ARG A 44 -9.45 6.66 -20.27
C ARG A 44 -9.66 6.72 -21.79
N ASP A 45 -9.82 5.59 -22.47
CA ASP A 45 -10.05 5.57 -23.91
C ASP A 45 -11.32 6.36 -24.28
N GLY A 46 -11.19 7.31 -25.21
CA GLY A 46 -12.25 8.28 -25.55
C GLY A 46 -12.29 9.56 -24.70
N CYS A 47 -11.34 9.75 -23.78
CA CYS A 47 -11.10 11.00 -23.05
C CYS A 47 -9.71 11.60 -23.33
N THR A 48 -9.62 12.92 -23.18
CA THR A 48 -8.35 13.66 -23.20
C THR A 48 -8.12 14.29 -21.83
N VAL A 49 -6.87 14.21 -21.33
CA VAL A 49 -6.46 14.90 -20.10
C VAL A 49 -6.22 16.37 -20.43
N VAL A 50 -6.92 17.26 -19.73
CA VAL A 50 -6.79 18.72 -19.86
C VAL A 50 -6.37 19.27 -18.50
N GLU A 51 -5.22 19.95 -18.46
CA GLU A 51 -4.77 20.68 -17.27
C GLU A 51 -5.63 21.93 -17.08
N THR A 52 -6.23 22.07 -15.90
CA THR A 52 -6.97 23.28 -15.53
C THR A 52 -6.01 24.36 -15.03
N PRO A 53 -6.41 25.65 -15.08
CA PRO A 53 -5.58 26.75 -14.57
C PRO A 53 -5.24 26.66 -13.07
N GLN A 54 -5.99 25.85 -12.31
CA GLN A 54 -5.71 25.57 -10.89
C GLN A 54 -4.64 24.48 -10.68
N GLY A 55 -4.16 23.82 -11.75
CA GLY A 55 -3.22 22.71 -11.67
C GLY A 55 -3.87 21.33 -11.52
N ASP A 56 -5.20 21.24 -11.57
CA ASP A 56 -5.92 19.97 -11.50
C ASP A 56 -6.07 19.37 -12.92
N GLU A 57 -5.88 18.06 -13.04
CA GLU A 57 -6.15 17.32 -14.27
C GLU A 57 -7.64 17.00 -14.40
N ARG A 58 -8.24 17.33 -15.54
CA ARG A 58 -9.64 17.01 -15.84
C ARG A 58 -9.75 16.20 -17.12
N LEU A 59 -10.59 15.17 -17.10
CA LEU A 59 -10.90 14.39 -18.28
C LEU A 59 -12.03 15.05 -19.07
N GLU A 60 -11.81 15.31 -20.36
CA GLU A 60 -12.83 15.77 -21.31
C GLU A 60 -13.10 14.69 -22.37
N GLY A 61 -14.36 14.44 -22.75
CA GLY A 61 -14.72 13.45 -23.76
C GLY A 61 -15.86 12.55 -23.33
N SER A 62 -15.82 11.26 -23.69
CA SER A 62 -16.75 10.23 -23.21
C SER A 62 -15.97 8.94 -22.98
N CYS A 63 -15.69 8.61 -21.71
CA CYS A 63 -14.95 7.42 -21.31
C CYS A 63 -15.45 6.90 -19.95
N ILE A 64 -14.99 5.72 -19.55
CA ILE A 64 -15.40 5.06 -18.29
C ILE A 64 -14.93 5.88 -17.09
N ALA A 65 -13.71 6.41 -17.13
CA ALA A 65 -13.06 7.14 -16.04
C ALA A 65 -13.80 8.42 -15.60
N GLN A 66 -14.69 8.99 -16.43
CA GLN A 66 -15.50 10.15 -16.02
C GLN A 66 -16.51 9.87 -14.90
N ASN A 67 -16.78 8.58 -14.64
CA ASN A 67 -17.66 8.17 -13.55
C ASN A 67 -16.88 7.91 -12.25
N GLU A 68 -15.58 8.18 -12.22
CA GLU A 68 -14.81 8.14 -10.98
C GLU A 68 -15.36 9.19 -10.02
N GLY A 69 -15.81 8.70 -8.86
CA GLY A 69 -16.35 9.53 -7.79
C GLY A 69 -15.42 9.50 -6.59
N GLU A 70 -15.51 10.55 -5.78
CA GLU A 70 -14.76 10.63 -4.54
C GLU A 70 -15.10 9.42 -3.64
N HIS A 71 -14.07 8.77 -3.09
CA HIS A 71 -14.25 7.67 -2.15
C HIS A 71 -14.28 8.18 -0.70
N ALA A 72 -14.93 7.44 0.20
CA ALA A 72 -15.08 7.83 1.62
C ALA A 72 -13.74 8.05 2.35
N THR A 73 -12.66 7.47 1.83
CA THR A 73 -11.30 7.60 2.37
C THR A 73 -10.42 8.55 1.56
N ALA A 74 -10.97 9.32 0.62
CA ALA A 74 -10.20 10.26 -0.20
C ALA A 74 -9.47 11.32 0.65
N SER A 75 -10.09 11.75 1.76
CA SER A 75 -9.48 12.68 2.72
C SER A 75 -8.56 12.00 3.75
N SER A 76 -8.23 10.72 3.58
CA SER A 76 -7.35 9.99 4.49
C SER A 76 -5.89 10.42 4.30
N PRO A 77 -5.08 10.50 5.37
CA PRO A 77 -3.65 10.81 5.26
C PRO A 77 -2.84 9.73 4.53
N LEU A 78 -3.44 8.60 4.15
CA LEU A 78 -2.81 7.53 3.36
C LEU A 78 -3.48 7.34 1.98
N ALA A 79 -4.35 8.27 1.56
CA ALA A 79 -5.01 8.21 0.26
C ALA A 79 -3.97 8.33 -0.88
N GLY A 80 -4.26 7.72 -2.03
CA GLY A 80 -3.35 7.71 -3.18
C GLY A 80 -2.01 7.02 -2.91
N TYR A 81 -1.95 6.16 -1.87
CA TYR A 81 -0.71 5.54 -1.40
C TYR A 81 0.38 6.53 -0.97
N ALA A 82 0.02 7.79 -0.65
CA ALA A 82 0.94 8.82 -0.20
C ALA A 82 0.71 9.17 1.28
N VAL A 83 1.73 9.71 1.95
CA VAL A 83 1.62 10.23 3.31
C VAL A 83 1.26 11.71 3.24
N GLY A 84 0.03 12.04 3.64
CA GLY A 84 -0.49 13.41 3.64
C GLY A 84 -0.60 14.03 2.24
N GLY A 85 -0.70 13.20 1.19
CA GLY A 85 -0.73 13.65 -0.21
C GLY A 85 0.62 14.15 -0.74
N ALA A 86 1.72 13.93 -0.02
CA ALA A 86 3.04 14.37 -0.47
C ALA A 86 3.64 13.43 -1.53
N ASP A 87 4.14 14.01 -2.61
CA ASP A 87 4.79 13.27 -3.70
C ASP A 87 6.03 12.49 -3.23
N GLY A 88 6.25 11.32 -3.82
CA GLY A 88 7.41 10.48 -3.51
C GLY A 88 7.37 9.78 -2.14
N THR A 89 6.25 9.86 -1.41
CA THR A 89 6.10 9.20 -0.10
C THR A 89 5.49 7.79 -0.14
N THR A 90 5.32 7.23 -1.34
CA THR A 90 4.73 5.89 -1.56
C THR A 90 5.46 4.78 -0.81
N GLY A 91 6.80 4.83 -0.78
CA GLY A 91 7.60 3.89 -0.01
C GLY A 91 7.34 3.97 1.51
N ILE A 92 7.17 5.19 2.04
CA ILE A 92 6.91 5.41 3.48
C ILE A 92 5.52 4.89 3.85
N ALA A 93 4.51 5.16 3.02
CA ALA A 93 3.17 4.61 3.17
C ALA A 93 3.18 3.08 3.15
N GLY A 94 3.96 2.48 2.24
CA GLY A 94 4.17 1.04 2.17
C GLY A 94 4.80 0.45 3.44
N VAL A 95 5.88 1.07 3.96
CA VAL A 95 6.52 0.64 5.21
C VAL A 95 5.56 0.74 6.40
N ALA A 96 4.78 1.83 6.48
CA ALA A 96 3.76 1.98 7.52
C ALA A 96 2.73 0.84 7.46
N GLY A 97 2.26 0.48 6.27
CA GLY A 97 1.34 -0.65 6.06
C GLY A 97 1.91 -2.00 6.53
N VAL A 98 3.19 -2.28 6.26
CA VAL A 98 3.87 -3.50 6.74
C VAL A 98 3.93 -3.52 8.27
N VAL A 99 4.33 -2.41 8.89
CA VAL A 99 4.43 -2.30 10.36
C VAL A 99 3.07 -2.51 11.02
N VAL A 100 2.01 -1.86 10.51
CA VAL A 100 0.64 -2.04 11.00
C VAL A 100 0.21 -3.50 10.91
N THR A 101 0.48 -4.16 9.78
CA THR A 101 0.12 -5.57 9.58
C THR A 101 0.82 -6.48 10.59
N VAL A 102 2.12 -6.29 10.82
CA VAL A 102 2.90 -7.07 11.80
C VAL A 102 2.37 -6.87 13.21
N VAL A 103 2.05 -5.63 13.60
CA VAL A 103 1.50 -5.31 14.92
C VAL A 103 0.13 -5.93 15.11
N VAL A 104 -0.78 -5.80 14.14
CA VAL A 104 -2.14 -6.33 14.23
C VAL A 104 -2.12 -7.86 14.23
N ALA A 105 -1.48 -8.48 13.25
CA ALA A 105 -1.42 -9.95 13.15
C ALA A 105 -0.67 -10.56 14.34
N GLY A 106 0.45 -9.95 14.75
CA GLY A 106 1.20 -10.35 15.94
C GLY A 106 0.38 -10.21 17.21
N GLY A 107 -0.32 -9.09 17.38
CA GLY A 107 -1.22 -8.84 18.51
C GLY A 107 -2.35 -9.86 18.59
N VAL A 108 -3.04 -10.11 17.47
CA VAL A 108 -4.09 -11.13 17.38
C VAL A 108 -3.53 -12.52 17.70
N PHE A 109 -2.36 -12.88 17.15
CA PHE A 109 -1.73 -14.16 17.45
C PHE A 109 -1.38 -14.30 18.94
N LEU A 110 -0.85 -13.25 19.55
CA LEU A 110 -0.53 -13.23 20.98
C LEU A 110 -1.78 -13.32 21.86
N LEU A 111 -2.89 -12.69 21.47
CA LEU A 111 -4.18 -12.79 22.15
C LEU A 111 -4.79 -14.18 22.05
N LEU A 112 -4.71 -14.81 20.87
CA LEU A 112 -5.27 -16.14 20.61
C LEU A 112 -4.37 -17.29 21.08
N ARG A 113 -3.07 -17.02 21.31
CA ARG A 113 -2.13 -18.03 21.79
C ARG A 113 -2.61 -18.56 23.13
N ARG A 114 -3.08 -19.82 23.14
CA ARG A 114 -3.39 -20.55 24.37
C ARG A 114 -2.12 -20.61 25.23
N ARG A 115 -2.16 -19.94 26.39
CA ARG A 115 -1.12 -20.04 27.40
C ARG A 115 -1.30 -21.41 28.07
N SER A 116 -0.58 -22.43 27.62
CA SER A 116 -0.55 -23.69 28.37
C SER A 116 0.08 -23.37 29.73
N ARG A 117 -0.67 -23.61 30.80
CA ARG A 117 -0.09 -23.76 32.12
C ARG A 117 0.80 -25.00 32.14
#